data_AF-A0A7Y6A5G7-F1
#
_entry.id   AF-A0A7Y6A5G7-F1
#
_cell.length_a   1.000
_cell.length_b   1.000
_cell.length_c   1.000
_cell.angle_alpha   90.00
_cell.angle_beta   90.00
_cell.angle_gamma   90.00
#
_symmetry.space_group_name_H-M   'P 1'
#
loop_
_entity.id
_entity.type
_entity.pdbx_description
1 polymer ?
#
loop_
_entity_poly.entity_id
_entity_poly.type
_entity_poly.pdbx_seq_one_letter_code
_entity_poly.pdbx_strand_id
1 'polypeptide(L)'
;MIRLGLRLTLGGGREAAVRLVVTAAAVALGVALLFLALAGINATDAQNSRYAWLNTGLTSTAADTAENAAAKDAGAQNAAWWLIRADTFDGREIARVDVAATGPDAPVPPGIPRLPGPGEYYASPALAELIRDTPADQLAARFPGTPVGTIGSAALPASDSLIAVVGQRTEQVAAVPGARLV
;
A
#
# COMPACT_ATOMS: atom_id res chain seq x y z
N MET A 1 3.75 -8.80 48.00
CA MET A 1 4.10 -7.37 48.15
C MET A 1 2.96 -6.43 47.78
N ILE A 2 2.33 -6.54 46.60
CA ILE A 2 1.23 -5.65 46.15
C ILE A 2 -0.01 -5.66 47.08
N ARG A 3 -0.37 -6.84 47.62
CA ARG A 3 -1.51 -7.00 48.55
C ARG A 3 -1.40 -6.19 49.86
N LEU A 4 -0.18 -5.97 50.38
CA LEU A 4 0.03 -5.22 51.62
C LEU A 4 -0.13 -3.71 51.38
N GLY A 5 0.38 -3.22 50.25
CA GLY A 5 0.22 -1.81 49.82
C GLY A 5 -1.23 -1.45 49.53
N LEU A 6 -2.00 -2.35 48.88
CA LEU A 6 -3.45 -2.16 48.68
C LEU A 6 -4.20 -2.07 50.01
N ARG A 7 -3.87 -2.94 50.97
CA ARG A 7 -4.53 -2.99 52.28
C ARG A 7 -4.25 -1.76 53.14
N LEU A 8 -3.05 -1.16 53.02
CA LEU A 8 -2.69 0.07 53.74
C LEU A 8 -3.34 1.32 53.13
N THR A 9 -3.46 1.39 51.80
CA THR A 9 -4.13 2.51 51.11
C THR A 9 -5.65 2.47 51.26
N LEU A 10 -6.26 1.27 51.21
CA LEU A 10 -7.68 1.07 51.51
C LEU A 10 -7.99 1.15 53.01
N GLY A 11 -7.03 0.84 53.88
CA GLY A 11 -7.14 0.95 55.33
C GLY A 11 -7.04 2.38 55.88
N GLY A 12 -6.55 3.34 55.07
CA GLY A 12 -6.43 4.76 55.42
C GLY A 12 -7.72 5.57 55.31
N GLY A 13 -8.86 4.95 54.96
CA GLY A 13 -10.16 5.60 54.87
C GLY A 13 -10.55 6.07 53.47
N ARG A 14 -11.74 6.68 53.37
CA ARG A 14 -12.39 7.06 52.09
C ARG A 14 -11.59 8.08 51.28
N GLU A 15 -10.84 8.96 51.95
CA GLU A 15 -10.03 9.99 51.31
C GLU A 15 -8.81 9.42 50.58
N ALA A 16 -8.09 8.48 51.22
CA ALA A 16 -6.95 7.79 50.60
C ALA A 16 -7.39 6.97 49.37
N ALA A 17 -8.55 6.32 49.45
CA ALA A 17 -9.14 5.60 48.32
C ALA A 17 -9.52 6.53 47.16
N VAL A 18 -10.15 7.68 47.44
CA VAL A 18 -10.50 8.66 46.40
C VAL A 18 -9.26 9.21 45.71
N ARG A 19 -8.20 9.56 46.46
CA ARG A 19 -6.94 10.05 45.87
C ARG A 19 -6.31 9.01 44.96
N LEU A 20 -6.26 7.75 45.39
CA LEU A 20 -5.74 6.66 44.57
C LEU A 20 -6.52 6.50 43.26
N VAL A 21 -7.85 6.51 43.33
CA VAL A 21 -8.71 6.39 42.14
C VAL A 21 -8.50 7.56 41.18
N VAL A 22 -8.41 8.80 41.68
CA VAL A 22 -8.16 9.99 40.84
C VAL A 22 -6.79 9.90 40.16
N THR A 23 -5.73 9.55 40.89
CA THR A 23 -4.39 9.40 40.30
C THR A 23 -4.35 8.24 39.29
N ALA A 24 -4.95 7.10 39.62
CA ALA A 24 -5.01 5.95 38.72
C ALA A 24 -5.78 6.28 37.43
N ALA A 25 -6.90 7.00 37.54
CA ALA A 25 -7.68 7.45 36.39
C ALA A 25 -6.89 8.44 35.51
N ALA A 26 -6.18 9.39 36.13
CA ALA A 26 -5.32 10.33 35.40
C ALA A 26 -4.20 9.61 34.64
N VAL A 27 -3.52 8.64 35.28
CA VAL A 27 -2.48 7.83 34.60
C VAL A 27 -3.08 6.98 33.49
N ALA A 28 -4.23 6.34 33.72
CA ALA A 28 -4.90 5.52 32.71
C ALA A 28 -5.28 6.34 31.48
N LEU A 29 -5.78 7.57 31.66
CA LEU A 29 -6.09 8.48 30.55
C LEU A 29 -4.82 8.87 29.78
N GLY A 30 -3.72 9.18 30.46
CA GLY A 30 -2.44 9.49 29.80
C GLY A 30 -1.90 8.31 28.98
N VAL A 31 -1.95 7.11 29.53
CA VAL A 31 -1.54 5.88 28.84
C VAL A 31 -2.45 5.57 27.66
N ALA A 32 -3.77 5.76 27.79
CA ALA A 32 -4.72 5.57 26.71
C ALA A 32 -4.44 6.52 25.53
N LEU A 33 -4.13 7.79 25.80
CA LEU A 33 -3.77 8.76 24.76
C LEU A 33 -2.45 8.39 24.06
N LEU A 34 -1.44 7.91 24.81
CA LEU A 34 -0.19 7.40 24.24
C LEU A 34 -0.42 6.17 23.35
N PHE A 35 -1.22 5.22 23.80
CA PHE A 35 -1.57 4.04 23.00
C PHE A 35 -2.37 4.41 21.75
N LEU A 36 -3.27 5.38 21.83
CA LEU A 36 -4.03 5.83 20.66
C LEU A 36 -3.10 6.45 19.60
N ALA A 37 -2.13 7.27 20.02
CA ALA A 37 -1.13 7.84 19.12
C ALA A 37 -0.25 6.74 18.49
N LEU A 38 0.25 5.80 19.30
CA LEU A 38 1.09 4.70 18.82
C LEU A 38 0.32 3.76 17.88
N ALA A 39 -0.94 3.46 18.20
CA ALA A 39 -1.82 2.68 17.34
C ALA A 39 -2.07 3.39 16.00
N GLY A 40 -2.27 4.71 16.02
CA GLY A 40 -2.42 5.51 14.80
C GLY A 40 -1.19 5.45 13.88
N ILE A 41 0.02 5.56 14.44
CA ILE A 41 1.27 5.43 13.68
C ILE A 41 1.37 4.02 13.08
N ASN A 42 1.20 2.98 13.88
CA ASN A 42 1.30 1.59 13.41
C ASN A 42 0.22 1.25 12.37
N ALA A 43 -1.01 1.75 12.54
CA ALA A 43 -2.07 1.58 11.57
C ALA A 43 -1.72 2.26 10.24
N THR A 44 -1.18 3.48 10.29
CA THR A 44 -0.77 4.22 9.08
C THR A 44 0.40 3.54 8.38
N ASP A 45 1.40 3.06 9.12
CA ASP A 45 2.55 2.33 8.55
C ASP A 45 2.11 0.99 7.93
N ALA A 46 1.24 0.25 8.63
CA ALA A 46 0.66 -0.99 8.11
C ALA A 46 -0.15 -0.73 6.83
N GLN A 47 -0.93 0.35 6.79
CA GLN A 47 -1.65 0.78 5.59
C GLN A 47 -0.65 1.13 4.48
N ASN A 48 0.33 1.98 4.75
CA ASN A 48 1.26 2.49 3.77
C ASN A 48 2.15 1.38 3.19
N SER A 49 2.57 0.39 3.98
CA SER A 49 3.32 -0.77 3.49
C SER A 49 2.56 -1.57 2.42
N ARG A 50 1.23 -1.69 2.55
CA ARG A 50 0.38 -2.35 1.54
C ARG A 50 0.23 -1.53 0.26
N TYR A 51 0.28 -0.20 0.37
CA TYR A 51 0.23 0.72 -0.76
C TYR A 51 1.61 1.12 -1.29
N ALA A 52 2.71 0.70 -0.65
CA ALA A 52 4.05 1.22 -0.93
C ALA A 52 4.46 0.98 -2.37
N TRP A 53 4.31 -0.27 -2.84
CA TRP A 53 4.65 -0.64 -4.22
C TRP A 53 3.79 0.11 -5.25
N LEU A 54 2.54 0.45 -4.91
CA LEU A 54 1.67 1.27 -5.76
C LEU A 54 2.21 2.69 -5.85
N ASN A 55 2.43 3.37 -4.70
CA ASN A 55 2.70 4.81 -4.60
C ASN A 55 4.14 5.22 -4.93
N THR A 56 5.12 4.38 -4.62
CA THR A 56 6.54 4.71 -4.80
C THR A 56 7.18 3.94 -5.96
N GLY A 57 6.39 3.13 -6.68
CA GLY A 57 6.93 2.09 -7.56
C GLY A 57 7.62 0.99 -6.75
N LEU A 58 8.45 0.17 -7.39
CA LEU A 58 9.11 -1.00 -6.79
C LEU A 58 10.23 -0.67 -5.78
N THR A 59 10.22 0.54 -5.24
CA THR A 59 11.10 0.96 -4.14
C THR A 59 10.64 0.37 -2.80
N SER A 60 10.65 -0.95 -2.72
CA SER A 60 10.61 -1.68 -1.45
C SER A 60 11.60 -2.83 -1.53
N THR A 61 12.88 -2.48 -1.65
CA THR A 61 14.03 -3.13 -0.97
C THR A 61 15.27 -2.31 -1.30
N ALA A 62 15.62 -1.37 -0.42
CA ALA A 62 17.00 -0.97 -0.12
C ALA A 62 16.94 0.16 0.92
N ALA A 63 16.76 -0.21 2.18
CA ALA A 63 17.48 0.53 3.19
C ALA A 63 18.98 0.37 2.89
N ASP A 64 19.68 1.49 2.78
CA ASP A 64 21.13 1.66 2.88
C ASP A 64 22.02 0.87 1.89
N THR A 65 22.63 1.58 0.94
CA THR A 65 24.09 1.83 0.95
C THR A 65 24.42 2.87 -0.13
N ALA A 66 25.20 3.88 0.23
CA ALA A 66 25.71 4.96 -0.63
C ALA A 66 26.76 4.50 -1.67
N GLU A 67 26.72 3.24 -2.08
CA GLU A 67 27.75 2.57 -2.89
C GLU A 67 27.11 1.95 -4.12
N ASN A 68 26.59 2.76 -5.06
CA ASN A 68 26.21 2.26 -6.39
C ASN A 68 26.06 3.40 -7.41
N ALA A 69 27.08 4.27 -7.50
CA ALA A 69 27.17 5.23 -8.61
C ALA A 69 27.48 4.55 -9.95
N ALA A 70 28.07 3.35 -9.94
CA ALA A 70 28.40 2.57 -11.15
C ALA A 70 27.23 1.72 -11.69
N ALA A 71 26.15 1.53 -10.91
CA ALA A 71 24.99 0.74 -11.32
C ALA A 71 23.92 1.56 -12.08
N LYS A 72 24.11 2.86 -12.28
CA LYS A 72 23.11 3.72 -12.93
C LYS A 72 22.94 3.44 -14.44
N ASP A 73 24.00 3.02 -15.12
CA ASP A 73 23.94 2.73 -16.56
C ASP A 73 23.45 1.29 -16.86
N ALA A 74 23.72 0.33 -15.96
CA ALA A 74 23.16 -1.03 -16.04
C ALA A 74 21.73 -1.11 -15.46
N GLY A 75 21.40 -0.25 -14.48
CA GLY A 75 20.07 -0.16 -13.88
C GLY A 75 19.02 0.32 -14.88
N ALA A 76 19.39 1.17 -15.85
CA ALA A 76 18.49 1.58 -16.92
C ALA A 76 18.06 0.43 -17.85
N GLN A 77 18.87 -0.63 -17.97
CA GLN A 77 18.57 -1.83 -18.78
C GLN A 77 17.57 -2.76 -18.07
N ASN A 78 17.47 -2.69 -16.74
CA ASN A 78 16.59 -3.54 -15.91
C ASN A 78 15.59 -2.70 -15.10
N ALA A 79 15.16 -1.56 -15.65
CA ALA A 79 14.21 -0.67 -15.03
C ALA A 79 12.79 -0.90 -15.57
N ALA A 80 11.80 -0.32 -14.90
CA ALA A 80 10.46 -0.16 -15.42
C ALA A 80 10.02 1.29 -15.30
N TRP A 81 9.39 1.82 -16.34
CA TRP A 81 8.60 3.03 -16.19
C TRP A 81 7.35 2.72 -15.39
N TRP A 82 7.00 3.63 -14.49
CA TRP A 82 5.88 3.51 -13.57
C TRP A 82 5.08 4.81 -13.54
N LEU A 83 3.78 4.69 -13.77
CA LEU A 83 2.85 5.81 -13.69
C LEU A 83 1.56 5.36 -13.02
N ILE A 84 1.23 6.01 -11.91
CA ILE A 84 -0.02 5.77 -11.18
C ILE A 84 -1.04 6.78 -11.67
N ARG A 85 -2.25 6.29 -11.97
CA ARG A 85 -3.43 7.10 -12.24
C ARG A 85 -4.58 6.61 -11.38
N ALA A 86 -5.30 7.54 -10.78
CA ALA A 86 -6.60 7.26 -10.19
C ALA A 86 -7.67 7.42 -11.28
N ASP A 87 -8.61 6.50 -11.31
CA ASP A 87 -9.87 6.60 -12.05
C ASP A 87 -11.03 6.37 -11.07
N THR A 88 -12.25 6.66 -11.48
CA THR A 88 -13.44 6.42 -10.67
C THR A 88 -14.53 5.81 -11.54
N PHE A 89 -15.18 4.79 -10.99
CA PHE A 89 -16.34 4.15 -11.59
C PHE A 89 -17.40 3.90 -10.54
N ASP A 90 -18.59 4.47 -10.76
CA ASP A 90 -19.76 4.28 -9.88
C ASP A 90 -19.45 4.60 -8.40
N GLY A 91 -18.77 5.74 -8.17
CA GLY A 91 -18.36 6.18 -6.82
C GLY A 91 -17.22 5.39 -6.18
N ARG A 92 -16.66 4.38 -6.87
CA ARG A 92 -15.52 3.60 -6.41
C ARG A 92 -14.24 4.03 -7.11
N GLU A 93 -13.17 4.21 -6.34
CA GLU A 93 -11.85 4.54 -6.86
C GLU A 93 -11.19 3.30 -7.47
N ILE A 94 -10.59 3.48 -8.64
CA ILE A 94 -9.80 2.46 -9.33
C ILE A 94 -8.38 2.99 -9.45
N ALA A 95 -7.43 2.27 -8.86
CA ALA A 95 -6.01 2.58 -9.03
C ALA A 95 -5.49 1.86 -10.28
N ARG A 96 -5.01 2.62 -11.25
CA ARG A 96 -4.37 2.10 -12.45
C ARG A 96 -2.89 2.41 -12.42
N VAL A 97 -2.06 1.39 -12.60
CA VAL A 97 -0.63 1.54 -12.76
C VAL A 97 -0.27 1.19 -14.20
N ASP A 98 0.17 2.19 -14.96
CA ASP A 98 0.78 1.95 -16.25
C ASP A 98 2.27 1.65 -16.06
N VAL A 99 2.70 0.50 -16.60
CA VAL A 99 4.07 0.02 -16.49
C VAL A 99 4.68 -0.23 -17.87
N ALA A 100 5.97 0.03 -18.03
CA ALA A 100 6.71 -0.36 -19.22
C ALA A 100 8.11 -0.83 -18.83
N ALA A 101 8.38 -2.13 -18.96
CA ALA A 101 9.70 -2.70 -18.72
C ALA A 101 10.71 -2.19 -19.77
N THR A 102 11.91 -1.81 -19.32
CA THR A 102 13.03 -1.45 -20.21
C THR A 102 13.92 -2.65 -20.56
N GLY A 103 13.75 -3.78 -19.87
CA GLY A 103 14.44 -5.05 -20.16
C GLY A 103 13.83 -6.26 -19.43
N PRO A 104 14.43 -7.45 -19.60
CA PRO A 104 13.86 -8.73 -19.16
C PRO A 104 13.88 -8.92 -17.64
N ASP A 105 14.82 -8.30 -16.92
CA ASP A 105 14.93 -8.40 -15.45
C ASP A 105 14.33 -7.18 -14.75
N ALA A 106 13.38 -6.48 -15.39
CA ALA A 106 12.66 -5.39 -14.77
C ALA A 106 11.95 -5.87 -13.48
N PRO A 107 11.99 -5.07 -12.40
CA PRO A 107 11.44 -5.51 -11.12
C PRO A 107 9.93 -5.77 -11.23
N VAL A 108 9.44 -6.78 -10.52
CA VAL A 108 8.04 -7.24 -10.61
C VAL A 108 7.33 -7.00 -9.27
N PRO A 109 6.15 -6.38 -9.26
CA PRO A 109 5.33 -6.21 -8.07
C PRO A 109 4.98 -7.54 -7.40
N PRO A 110 4.80 -7.55 -6.07
CA PRO A 110 4.27 -8.73 -5.40
C PRO A 110 2.95 -9.15 -6.04
N GLY A 111 2.65 -10.45 -6.00
CA GLY A 111 1.35 -10.97 -6.47
C GLY A 111 1.15 -11.03 -7.99
N ILE A 112 2.11 -10.62 -8.82
CA ILE A 112 2.11 -10.92 -10.27
C ILE A 112 3.42 -11.62 -10.68
N PRO A 113 3.38 -12.55 -11.65
CA PRO A 113 4.56 -13.35 -12.01
C PRO A 113 5.54 -12.61 -12.92
N ARG A 114 5.06 -11.61 -13.67
CA ARG A 114 5.86 -10.76 -14.57
C ARG A 114 5.14 -9.44 -14.80
N LEU A 115 5.88 -8.41 -15.22
CA LEU A 115 5.25 -7.20 -15.73
C LEU A 115 4.44 -7.53 -17.01
N PRO A 116 3.24 -6.96 -17.18
CA PRO A 116 2.47 -7.08 -18.41
C PRO A 116 3.19 -6.37 -19.57
N GLY A 117 3.16 -6.99 -20.75
CA GLY A 117 3.63 -6.37 -21.98
C GLY A 117 2.65 -5.34 -22.53
N PRO A 118 3.01 -4.58 -23.58
CA PRO A 118 2.13 -3.59 -24.18
C PRO A 118 0.78 -4.19 -24.61
N GLY A 119 -0.32 -3.65 -24.07
CA GLY A 119 -1.67 -4.15 -24.35
C GLY A 119 -2.03 -5.42 -23.58
N GLU A 120 -1.25 -5.82 -22.58
CA GLU A 120 -1.63 -6.79 -21.57
C GLU A 120 -1.97 -6.09 -20.25
N TYR A 121 -2.83 -6.67 -19.42
CA TYR A 121 -3.06 -6.16 -18.07
C TYR A 121 -3.37 -7.24 -17.04
N TYR A 122 -3.01 -6.97 -15.79
CA TYR A 122 -3.49 -7.67 -14.62
C TYR A 122 -4.55 -6.81 -13.92
N ALA A 123 -5.57 -7.44 -13.37
CA ALA A 123 -6.59 -6.79 -12.55
C ALA A 123 -6.71 -7.49 -11.20
N SER A 124 -7.11 -6.77 -10.16
CA SER A 124 -7.52 -7.41 -8.90
C SER A 124 -8.74 -8.31 -9.13
N PRO A 125 -8.98 -9.34 -8.31
CA PRO A 125 -10.16 -10.20 -8.44
C PRO A 125 -11.47 -9.41 -8.46
N ALA A 126 -11.62 -8.42 -7.56
CA ALA A 126 -12.79 -7.55 -7.50
C ALA A 126 -12.95 -6.68 -8.76
N LEU A 127 -11.85 -6.16 -9.34
CA LEU A 127 -11.91 -5.40 -10.58
C LEU A 127 -12.21 -6.30 -11.79
N ALA A 128 -11.67 -7.52 -11.82
CA ALA A 128 -11.96 -8.47 -12.88
C ALA A 128 -13.43 -8.92 -12.88
N GLU A 129 -14.03 -9.10 -11.70
CA GLU A 129 -15.48 -9.30 -11.54
C GLU A 129 -16.25 -8.07 -12.03
N LEU A 130 -15.87 -6.88 -11.57
CA LEU A 130 -16.55 -5.66 -11.97
C LEU A 130 -16.52 -5.41 -13.48
N ILE A 131 -15.39 -5.67 -14.15
CA ILE A 131 -15.25 -5.55 -15.60
C ILE A 131 -16.16 -6.56 -16.33
N ARG A 132 -16.35 -7.77 -15.79
CA ARG A 132 -17.24 -8.79 -16.38
C ARG A 132 -18.71 -8.44 -16.22
N ASP A 133 -19.07 -7.86 -15.08
CA ASP A 133 -20.47 -7.55 -14.75
C ASP A 133 -20.93 -6.21 -15.33
N THR A 134 -19.99 -5.38 -15.81
CA THR A 134 -20.27 -4.06 -16.38
C THR A 134 -20.26 -4.11 -17.91
N PRO A 135 -21.18 -3.41 -18.60
CA PRO A 135 -21.12 -3.25 -20.05
C PRO A 135 -19.76 -2.76 -20.55
N ALA A 136 -19.29 -3.34 -21.66
CA ALA A 136 -17.92 -3.13 -22.13
C ALA A 136 -17.63 -1.67 -22.52
N ASP A 137 -18.64 -0.94 -22.99
CA ASP A 137 -18.60 0.48 -23.33
C ASP A 137 -18.41 1.39 -22.11
N GLN A 138 -18.75 0.93 -20.91
CA GLN A 138 -18.69 1.74 -19.70
C GLN A 138 -17.36 1.61 -18.94
N LEU A 139 -16.83 0.38 -18.84
CA LEU A 139 -15.64 0.10 -18.03
C LEU A 139 -14.55 -0.67 -18.77
N ALA A 140 -14.88 -1.77 -19.46
CA ALA A 140 -13.88 -2.61 -20.10
C ALA A 140 -13.07 -1.84 -21.16
N ALA A 141 -13.71 -0.92 -21.90
CA ALA A 141 -13.06 -0.07 -22.90
C ALA A 141 -11.94 0.82 -22.31
N ARG A 142 -11.94 1.09 -21.00
CA ARG A 142 -10.90 1.87 -20.32
C ARG A 142 -9.60 1.09 -20.12
N PHE A 143 -9.66 -0.25 -20.20
CA PHE A 143 -8.51 -1.15 -20.09
C PHE A 143 -8.27 -1.83 -21.45
N PRO A 144 -7.82 -1.08 -22.49
CA PRO A 144 -7.58 -1.67 -23.79
C PRO A 144 -6.43 -2.68 -23.69
N GLY A 145 -6.75 -3.96 -23.89
CA GLY A 145 -5.76 -5.03 -23.82
C GLY A 145 -6.35 -6.40 -23.50
N THR A 146 -5.46 -7.38 -23.37
CA THR A 146 -5.80 -8.75 -22.99
C THR A 146 -5.54 -8.95 -21.49
N PRO A 147 -6.53 -9.45 -20.71
CA PRO A 147 -6.30 -9.85 -19.33
C PRO A 147 -5.37 -11.06 -19.30
N VAL A 148 -4.20 -10.92 -18.67
CA VAL A 148 -3.19 -12.01 -18.55
C VAL A 148 -3.22 -12.71 -17.21
N GLY A 149 -3.99 -12.19 -16.26
CA GLY A 149 -4.24 -12.82 -14.97
C GLY A 149 -4.80 -11.88 -13.93
N THR A 150 -4.96 -12.40 -12.71
CA THR A 150 -5.37 -11.63 -11.54
C THR A 150 -4.20 -11.31 -10.62
N ILE A 151 -4.23 -10.14 -10.00
CA ILE A 151 -3.27 -9.72 -8.98
C ILE A 151 -3.51 -10.54 -7.71
N GLY A 152 -2.46 -11.18 -7.19
CA GLY A 152 -2.52 -11.95 -5.96
C GLY A 152 -2.79 -11.10 -4.73
N SER A 153 -3.43 -11.69 -3.71
CA SER A 153 -3.83 -11.00 -2.47
C SER A 153 -2.67 -10.34 -1.72
N ALA A 154 -1.45 -10.86 -1.85
CA ALA A 154 -0.24 -10.27 -1.26
C ALA A 154 0.06 -8.85 -1.75
N ALA A 155 -0.46 -8.45 -2.91
CA ALA A 155 -0.27 -7.13 -3.49
C ALA A 155 -1.45 -6.18 -3.24
N LEU A 156 -2.55 -6.69 -2.70
CA LEU A 156 -3.80 -5.95 -2.57
C LEU A 156 -3.95 -5.39 -1.14
N PRO A 157 -4.23 -4.08 -0.98
CA PRO A 157 -4.49 -3.49 0.33
C PRO A 157 -5.69 -4.11 1.06
N ALA A 158 -6.72 -4.48 0.30
CA ALA A 158 -7.94 -5.14 0.74
C ALA A 158 -8.50 -6.05 -0.38
N SER A 159 -9.40 -6.98 -0.01
CA SER A 159 -9.99 -7.95 -0.96
C SER A 159 -10.89 -7.30 -2.02
N ASP A 160 -11.46 -6.14 -1.72
CA ASP A 160 -12.33 -5.34 -2.59
C ASP A 160 -11.57 -4.23 -3.34
N SER A 161 -10.24 -4.16 -3.19
CA SER A 161 -9.42 -3.15 -3.88
C SER A 161 -9.55 -3.28 -5.39
N LEU A 162 -9.81 -2.17 -6.07
CA LEU A 162 -9.91 -2.11 -7.53
C LEU A 162 -8.59 -1.61 -8.11
N ILE A 163 -7.72 -2.54 -8.52
CA ILE A 163 -6.36 -2.21 -9.00
C ILE A 163 -6.15 -2.86 -10.36
N ALA A 164 -5.61 -2.11 -11.32
CA ALA A 164 -5.14 -2.61 -12.59
C ALA A 164 -3.66 -2.28 -12.80
N VAL A 165 -2.87 -3.25 -13.27
CA VAL A 165 -1.50 -3.04 -13.76
C VAL A 165 -1.53 -3.25 -15.27
N VAL A 166 -1.30 -2.20 -16.03
CA VAL A 166 -1.45 -2.19 -17.49
C VAL A 166 -0.09 -2.00 -18.15
N GLY A 167 0.27 -2.91 -19.03
CA GLY A 167 1.49 -2.80 -19.82
C GLY A 167 1.33 -1.80 -20.96
N GLN A 168 2.26 -0.87 -21.06
CA GLN A 168 2.32 0.16 -22.08
C GLN A 168 3.68 0.14 -22.79
N ARG A 169 3.79 0.85 -23.92
CA ARG A 169 5.10 1.06 -24.55
C ARG A 169 5.91 2.08 -23.76
N THR A 170 7.22 1.88 -23.67
CA THR A 170 8.17 2.74 -22.95
C THR A 170 8.03 4.21 -23.35
N GLU A 171 7.94 4.48 -24.66
CA GLU A 171 7.73 5.81 -25.24
C GLU A 171 6.43 6.49 -24.78
N GLN A 172 5.37 5.71 -24.51
CA GLN A 172 4.08 6.25 -24.07
C GLN A 172 4.10 6.61 -22.58
N VAL A 173 4.73 5.80 -21.73
CA VAL A 173 4.80 6.07 -20.30
C VAL A 173 5.81 7.18 -20.01
N ALA A 174 6.99 7.13 -20.64
CA ALA A 174 8.07 8.10 -20.43
C ALA A 174 7.68 9.54 -20.85
N ALA A 175 6.77 9.69 -21.81
CA ALA A 175 6.30 11.00 -22.28
C ALA A 175 5.28 11.64 -21.33
N VAL A 176 4.71 10.90 -20.38
CA VAL A 176 3.66 11.43 -19.48
C VAL A 176 4.28 12.12 -18.26
N PRO A 177 3.91 13.38 -17.99
CA PRO A 177 4.34 14.07 -16.77
C PRO A 177 3.93 13.27 -15.52
N GLY A 178 4.90 13.01 -14.64
CA GLY A 178 4.70 12.23 -13.42
C GLY A 178 5.08 10.75 -13.53
N ALA A 179 5.44 10.26 -14.72
CA ALA A 179 6.06 8.95 -14.88
C ALA A 179 7.46 8.94 -14.24
N ARG A 180 7.80 7.82 -13.60
CA ARG A 180 9.08 7.61 -12.93
C ARG A 180 9.73 6.35 -13.46
N LEU A 181 11.05 6.38 -13.58
CA LEU A 181 11.85 5.18 -13.81
C LEU A 181 12.17 4.55 -12.45
N VAL A 182 11.82 3.28 -12.27
CA VAL A 182 12.05 2.49 -11.05
C VAL A 182 12.78 1.20 -11.33
#